data_AF-A0A2S2NBC0-F1
#
_entry.id   AF-A0A2S2NBC0-F1
#
_cell.length_a   1.000
_cell.length_b   1.000
_cell.length_c   1.000
_cell.angle_alpha   90.00
_cell.angle_beta   90.00
_cell.angle_gamma   90.00
#
_symmetry.space_group_name_H-M   'P 1'
#
loop_
_entity.id
_entity.type
_entity.pdbx_description
1 polymer ?
#
loop_
_entity_poly.entity_id
_entity_poly.type
_entity_poly.pdbx_seq_one_letter_code
_entity_poly.pdbx_strand_id
1 'polypeptide(L)'
;ADFNQTKAKSWLNCENNNLTLPLAKDNEWVIYNMQMAGIFRVSYDTRNWMGIISMLNDPNKYKTIHKLNRIQLIDDSFSFSQNGDLDYEITFQLLKYLKHENEYTPWLAASDGFTSIYELMQRTPDQVVFQNYMQRMLLPVYSKFRNMTTKL
;
A
#
# COMPACT_ATOMS: atom_id res chain seq x y z
N ALA A 1 -14.07 -8.81 -2.66
CA ALA A 1 -13.61 -9.02 -4.05
C ALA A 1 -12.94 -10.39 -4.16
N ASP A 2 -13.04 -11.04 -5.32
CA ASP A 2 -12.24 -12.24 -5.62
C ASP A 2 -10.89 -11.80 -6.23
N PHE A 3 -9.83 -11.85 -5.43
CA PHE A 3 -8.49 -11.42 -5.84
C PHE A 3 -7.74 -12.45 -6.68
N ASN A 4 -8.32 -13.63 -6.94
CA ASN A 4 -7.71 -14.65 -7.80
C ASN A 4 -8.15 -14.53 -9.27
N GLN A 5 -9.15 -13.69 -9.56
CA GLN A 5 -9.60 -13.43 -10.92
C GLN A 5 -8.84 -12.27 -11.56
N THR A 6 -7.92 -12.58 -12.47
CA THR A 6 -7.10 -11.59 -13.19
C THR A 6 -7.60 -11.27 -14.60
N LYS A 7 -8.60 -12.00 -15.12
CA LYS A 7 -9.18 -11.69 -16.43
C LYS A 7 -9.89 -10.34 -16.39
N ALA A 8 -9.63 -9.52 -17.41
CA ALA A 8 -10.29 -8.24 -17.59
C ALA A 8 -11.81 -8.42 -17.68
N LYS A 9 -12.55 -7.67 -16.85
CA LYS A 9 -14.01 -7.60 -16.89
C LYS A 9 -14.53 -6.47 -17.76
N SER A 10 -13.70 -5.45 -17.98
CA SER A 10 -14.03 -4.26 -18.76
C SER A 10 -12.75 -3.71 -19.39
N TRP A 11 -12.91 -3.01 -20.51
CA TRP A 11 -11.81 -2.41 -21.27
C TRP A 11 -12.09 -0.92 -21.45
N LEU A 12 -11.11 -0.09 -21.12
CA LEU A 12 -11.10 1.33 -21.50
C LEU A 12 -10.31 1.46 -22.80
N ASN A 13 -10.77 2.30 -23.71
CA ASN A 13 -10.04 2.63 -24.94
C ASN A 13 -9.94 4.16 -25.08
N CYS A 14 -9.23 4.64 -26.10
CA CYS A 14 -9.02 6.08 -26.27
C CYS A 14 -10.30 6.87 -26.53
N GLU A 15 -11.33 6.24 -27.11
CA GLU A 15 -12.61 6.87 -27.44
C GLU A 15 -13.59 6.83 -26.25
N ASN A 16 -13.55 5.73 -25.49
CA ASN A 16 -14.34 5.44 -24.31
C ASN A 16 -13.39 5.29 -23.11
N ASN A 17 -12.87 6.43 -22.66
CA ASN A 17 -11.91 6.51 -21.56
C ASN A 17 -12.58 6.58 -20.18
N ASN A 18 -13.92 6.50 -20.12
CA ASN A 18 -14.69 6.49 -18.90
C ASN A 18 -15.55 5.22 -18.80
N LEU A 19 -15.75 4.76 -17.58
CA LEU A 19 -16.61 3.62 -17.28
C LEU A 19 -17.21 3.84 -15.89
N THR A 20 -18.54 3.76 -15.81
CA THR A 20 -19.24 3.78 -14.52
C THR A 20 -19.63 2.36 -14.18
N LEU A 21 -19.16 1.87 -13.03
CA LEU A 21 -19.54 0.56 -12.50
C LEU A 21 -20.32 0.76 -11.20
N PRO A 22 -21.47 0.10 -11.01
CA PRO A 22 -22.19 0.18 -9.75
C PRO A 22 -21.37 -0.48 -8.64
N LEU A 23 -21.20 0.22 -7.51
CA LEU A 23 -20.72 -0.37 -6.26
C LEU A 23 -21.86 -1.21 -5.66
N ALA A 24 -21.54 -2.33 -5.00
CA ALA A 24 -22.59 -3.15 -4.41
C ALA A 24 -23.19 -2.48 -3.15
N LYS A 25 -22.43 -1.61 -2.47
CA LYS A 25 -22.91 -0.74 -1.37
C LYS A 25 -22.12 0.58 -1.31
N ASP A 26 -22.75 1.63 -0.79
CA ASP A 26 -22.15 2.96 -0.66
C ASP A 26 -20.86 3.00 0.19
N ASN A 27 -20.71 2.10 1.17
CA ASN A 27 -19.54 2.03 2.05
C ASN A 27 -18.51 0.98 1.64
N GLU A 28 -18.61 0.45 0.42
CA GLU A 28 -17.61 -0.46 -0.11
C GLU A 28 -16.48 0.30 -0.78
N TRP A 29 -15.27 -0.24 -0.64
CA TRP A 29 -14.09 0.19 -1.37
C TRP A 29 -13.79 -0.85 -2.46
N VAL A 30 -13.09 -0.40 -3.49
CA VAL A 30 -12.68 -1.21 -4.63
C VAL A 30 -11.17 -1.17 -4.78
N ILE A 31 -10.63 -2.28 -5.27
CA ILE A 31 -9.27 -2.36 -5.79
C ILE A 31 -9.39 -2.78 -7.25
N TYR A 32 -8.63 -2.15 -8.13
CA TYR A 32 -8.49 -2.56 -9.53
C TYR A 32 -7.13 -3.22 -9.77
N ASN A 33 -6.92 -3.73 -10.98
CA ASN A 33 -5.69 -4.42 -11.38
C ASN A 33 -5.35 -5.62 -10.47
N MET A 34 -6.25 -6.60 -10.41
CA MET A 34 -6.04 -7.80 -9.57
C MET A 34 -4.68 -8.43 -9.88
N GLN A 35 -3.89 -8.63 -8.83
CA GLN A 35 -2.54 -9.17 -8.89
C GLN A 35 -1.55 -8.43 -9.82
N MET A 36 -1.78 -7.14 -10.11
CA MET A 36 -0.94 -6.38 -11.03
C MET A 36 -0.88 -6.99 -12.44
N ALA A 37 -1.97 -7.63 -12.89
CA ALA A 37 -2.03 -8.29 -14.19
C ALA A 37 -1.94 -7.32 -15.38
N GLY A 38 -2.31 -6.06 -15.19
CA GLY A 38 -2.18 -4.99 -16.15
C GLY A 38 -0.98 -4.08 -15.86
N ILE A 39 -0.40 -3.52 -16.93
CA ILE A 39 0.76 -2.63 -16.87
C ILE A 39 0.29 -1.18 -16.68
N PHE A 40 -0.32 -0.89 -15.53
CA PHE A 40 -0.77 0.45 -15.16
C PHE A 40 -0.89 0.60 -13.64
N ARG A 41 -0.76 1.84 -13.17
CA ARG A 41 -0.99 2.23 -11.77
C ARG A 41 -2.45 2.61 -11.56
N VAL A 42 -2.95 2.45 -10.34
CA VAL A 42 -4.33 2.78 -9.99
C VAL A 42 -4.34 3.80 -8.86
N SER A 43 -4.88 4.99 -9.14
CA SER A 43 -5.21 5.97 -8.11
C SER A 43 -6.70 5.87 -7.77
N TYR A 44 -7.03 6.24 -6.55
CA TYR A 44 -8.39 6.26 -6.03
C TYR A 44 -8.67 7.62 -5.38
N ASP A 45 -9.95 7.97 -5.24
CA ASP A 45 -10.33 9.09 -4.38
C ASP A 45 -10.03 8.81 -2.90
N THR A 46 -10.03 9.87 -2.08
CA THR A 46 -9.73 9.79 -0.65
C THR A 46 -10.65 8.82 0.10
N ARG A 47 -11.94 8.74 -0.24
CA ARG A 47 -12.89 7.85 0.44
C ARG A 47 -12.51 6.39 0.22
N ASN A 48 -12.18 6.03 -1.02
CA ASN A 48 -11.78 4.67 -1.35
C ASN A 48 -10.42 4.32 -0.73
N TRP A 49 -9.45 5.24 -0.76
CA TRP A 49 -8.18 5.07 -0.04
C TRP A 49 -8.40 4.80 1.45
N MET A 50 -9.26 5.56 2.12
CA MET A 50 -9.55 5.34 3.55
C MET A 50 -10.22 3.99 3.81
N GLY A 51 -11.09 3.51 2.91
CA GLY A 51 -11.65 2.16 2.99
C GLY A 51 -10.58 1.08 2.89
N ILE A 52 -9.65 1.20 1.93
CA ILE A 52 -8.51 0.29 1.78
C ILE A 52 -7.59 0.36 3.00
N ILE A 53 -7.29 1.56 3.51
CA ILE A 53 -6.43 1.77 4.68
C ILE A 53 -7.04 1.14 5.93
N SER A 54 -8.35 1.28 6.12
CA SER A 54 -9.05 0.62 7.23
C SER A 54 -8.97 -0.91 7.12
N MET A 55 -9.04 -1.44 5.90
CA MET A 55 -8.93 -2.86 5.62
C MET A 55 -7.52 -3.39 5.91
N LEU A 56 -6.51 -2.69 5.41
CA LEU A 56 -5.11 -3.02 5.61
C LEU A 56 -4.72 -2.92 7.08
N ASN A 57 -5.14 -1.88 7.81
CA ASN A 57 -4.77 -1.69 9.21
C ASN A 57 -5.45 -2.66 10.20
N ASP A 58 -6.37 -3.53 9.75
CA ASP A 58 -6.94 -4.59 10.56
C ASP A 58 -6.06 -5.86 10.50
N PRO A 59 -5.37 -6.23 11.61
CA PRO A 59 -4.44 -7.37 11.63
C PRO A 59 -5.11 -8.71 11.32
N ASN A 60 -6.43 -8.81 11.53
CA ASN A 60 -7.16 -10.06 11.27
C ASN A 60 -7.64 -10.17 9.83
N LYS A 61 -7.57 -9.08 9.06
CA LYS A 61 -8.24 -9.01 7.77
C LYS A 61 -7.38 -8.49 6.62
N TYR A 62 -6.23 -7.86 6.85
CA TYR A 62 -5.37 -7.33 5.77
C TYR A 62 -5.01 -8.39 4.70
N LYS A 63 -4.87 -9.67 5.11
CA LYS A 63 -4.61 -10.81 4.20
C LYS A 63 -5.76 -11.16 3.26
N THR A 64 -6.95 -10.60 3.48
CA THR A 64 -8.06 -10.72 2.52
C THR A 64 -7.72 -10.00 1.21
N ILE A 65 -6.89 -8.96 1.24
CA ILE A 65 -6.29 -8.35 0.06
C ILE A 65 -5.09 -9.19 -0.35
N HIS A 66 -5.08 -9.64 -1.59
CA HIS A 66 -4.00 -10.46 -2.13
C HIS A 66 -2.64 -9.75 -2.06
N LYS A 67 -1.57 -10.49 -1.78
CA LYS A 67 -0.21 -9.97 -1.59
C LYS A 67 0.25 -9.02 -2.69
N LEU A 68 0.05 -9.42 -3.95
CA LEU A 68 0.44 -8.60 -5.11
C LEU A 68 -0.34 -7.28 -5.17
N ASN A 69 -1.61 -7.26 -4.74
CA ASN A 69 -2.36 -6.01 -4.63
C ASN A 69 -1.88 -5.16 -3.44
N ARG A 70 -1.43 -5.76 -2.33
CA ARG A 70 -0.81 -4.98 -1.24
C ARG A 70 0.49 -4.31 -1.67
N ILE A 71 1.33 -5.03 -2.43
CA ILE A 71 2.53 -4.48 -3.07
C ILE A 71 2.15 -3.32 -3.99
N GLN A 72 1.19 -3.54 -4.89
CA GLN A 72 0.72 -2.50 -5.81
C GLN A 72 0.24 -1.25 -5.07
N LEU A 73 -0.56 -1.40 -4.01
CA LEU A 73 -1.07 -0.28 -3.24
C LEU A 73 0.05 0.53 -2.57
N ILE A 74 1.10 -0.14 -2.08
CA ILE A 74 2.30 0.53 -1.56
C ILE A 74 2.99 1.30 -2.68
N ASP A 75 3.34 0.63 -3.77
CA ASP A 75 4.11 1.21 -4.88
C ASP A 75 3.38 2.39 -5.55
N ASP A 76 2.07 2.22 -5.82
CA ASP A 76 1.22 3.25 -6.41
C ASP A 76 1.10 4.44 -5.45
N SER A 77 0.88 4.20 -4.15
CA SER A 77 0.75 5.29 -3.17
C SER A 77 2.04 6.11 -3.01
N PHE A 78 3.22 5.49 -3.04
CA PHE A 78 4.48 6.24 -3.03
C PHE A 78 4.64 7.04 -4.33
N SER A 79 4.35 6.41 -5.46
CA SER A 79 4.50 7.02 -6.77
C SER A 79 3.63 8.27 -6.96
N PHE A 80 2.35 8.19 -6.59
CA PHE A 80 1.45 9.34 -6.69
C PHE A 80 1.83 10.43 -5.70
N SER A 81 2.26 10.08 -4.48
CA SER A 81 2.70 11.08 -3.50
C SER A 81 3.98 11.79 -3.89
N GLN A 82 4.94 11.09 -4.50
CA GLN A 82 6.16 11.71 -5.04
C GLN A 82 5.86 12.73 -6.15
N ASN A 83 4.82 12.48 -6.95
CA ASN A 83 4.39 13.40 -8.01
C ASN A 83 3.44 14.51 -7.52
N GLY A 84 3.01 14.48 -6.26
CA GLY A 84 2.02 15.42 -5.70
C GLY A 84 0.56 15.12 -6.06
N ASP A 85 0.28 13.98 -6.68
CA ASP A 85 -1.07 13.52 -7.05
C ASP A 85 -1.83 12.88 -5.87
N LEU A 86 -1.12 12.56 -4.79
CA LEU A 86 -1.66 12.02 -3.54
C LEU A 86 -0.97 12.69 -2.35
N ASP A 87 -1.72 12.97 -1.28
CA ASP A 87 -1.13 13.48 -0.06
C ASP A 87 -0.31 12.37 0.63
N TYR A 88 0.94 12.68 1.00
CA TYR A 88 1.79 11.77 1.76
C TYR A 88 1.14 11.29 3.06
N GLU A 89 0.24 12.07 3.66
CA GLU A 89 -0.54 11.63 4.81
C GLU A 89 -1.29 10.32 4.52
N ILE A 90 -1.91 10.20 3.34
CA ILE A 90 -2.63 8.98 2.92
C ILE A 90 -1.64 7.81 2.80
N THR A 91 -0.50 8.02 2.14
CA THR A 91 0.56 7.01 2.01
C THR A 91 1.06 6.55 3.38
N PHE A 92 1.36 7.47 4.30
CA PHE A 92 1.81 7.11 5.65
C PHE A 92 0.72 6.41 6.47
N GLN A 93 -0.54 6.80 6.32
CA GLN A 93 -1.66 6.09 6.95
C GLN A 93 -1.81 4.66 6.43
N LEU A 94 -1.59 4.44 5.13
CA LEU A 94 -1.53 3.11 4.53
C LEU A 94 -0.38 2.30 5.14
N LEU A 95 0.84 2.82 5.13
CA LEU A 95 2.05 2.11 5.57
C LEU A 95 2.04 1.66 7.04
N LYS A 96 1.17 2.24 7.89
CA LYS A 96 0.96 1.78 9.28
C LYS A 96 0.60 0.30 9.37
N TYR A 97 0.03 -0.29 8.32
CA TYR A 97 -0.33 -1.71 8.30
C TYR A 97 0.92 -2.62 8.33
N LEU A 98 2.06 -2.17 7.81
CA LEU A 98 3.28 -2.98 7.73
C LEU A 98 3.69 -3.59 9.09
N LYS A 99 3.35 -2.96 10.21
CA LYS A 99 3.58 -3.47 11.57
C LYS A 99 3.09 -4.91 11.82
N HIS A 100 2.08 -5.36 11.09
CA HIS A 100 1.57 -6.75 11.18
C HIS A 100 1.77 -7.54 9.88
N GLU A 101 2.36 -6.95 8.85
CA GLU A 101 2.75 -7.65 7.62
C GLU A 101 3.88 -8.63 7.90
N ASN A 102 3.75 -9.85 7.40
CA ASN A 102 4.67 -10.95 7.66
C ASN A 102 5.29 -11.52 6.39
N GLU A 103 4.85 -11.09 5.22
CA GLU A 103 5.46 -11.46 3.95
C GLU A 103 6.61 -10.49 3.61
N TYR A 104 7.68 -11.02 3.03
CA TYR A 104 8.86 -10.23 2.69
C TYR A 104 8.59 -9.20 1.57
N THR A 105 7.82 -9.59 0.55
CA THR A 105 7.69 -8.79 -0.68
C THR A 105 6.96 -7.45 -0.50
N PRO A 106 5.91 -7.30 0.34
CA PRO A 106 5.36 -5.97 0.63
C PRO A 106 6.31 -5.08 1.44
N TRP A 107 7.14 -5.66 2.31
CA TRP A 107 8.20 -4.91 3.00
C TRP A 107 9.29 -4.44 2.04
N LEU A 108 9.64 -5.26 1.05
CA LEU A 108 10.58 -4.87 0.00
C LEU A 108 10.06 -3.68 -0.81
N ALA A 109 8.81 -3.75 -1.28
CA ALA A 109 8.14 -2.63 -1.96
C ALA A 109 8.15 -1.34 -1.13
N ALA A 110 7.86 -1.44 0.17
CA ALA A 110 7.90 -0.29 1.06
C ALA A 110 9.31 0.27 1.26
N SER A 111 10.33 -0.59 1.29
CA SER A 111 11.74 -0.20 1.46
C SER A 111 12.22 0.73 0.35
N ASP A 112 11.78 0.50 -0.89
CA ASP A 112 12.13 1.35 -2.03
C ASP A 112 11.57 2.77 -1.83
N GLY A 113 10.28 2.88 -1.48
CA GLY A 113 9.65 4.17 -1.19
C GLY A 113 10.24 4.89 0.02
N PHE A 114 10.58 4.16 1.09
CA PHE A 114 11.27 4.74 2.25
C PHE A 114 12.67 5.24 1.90
N THR A 115 13.39 4.55 1.02
CA THR A 115 14.71 4.98 0.56
C THR A 115 14.61 6.33 -0.16
N SER A 116 13.64 6.49 -1.06
CA SER A 116 13.40 7.77 -1.73
C SER A 116 13.10 8.91 -0.74
N ILE A 117 12.24 8.67 0.25
CA ILE A 117 11.94 9.69 1.28
C ILE A 117 13.19 10.01 2.11
N TYR A 118 13.95 8.98 2.51
CA TYR A 118 15.17 9.17 3.27
C TYR A 118 16.17 10.02 2.50
N GLU A 119 16.40 9.75 1.22
CA GLU A 119 17.28 10.51 0.33
C GLU A 119 16.89 11.99 0.24
N LEU A 120 15.59 12.30 0.17
CA LEU A 120 15.11 13.69 0.18
C LEU A 120 15.35 14.38 1.53
N MET A 121 15.27 13.64 2.63
CA MET A 121 15.44 14.18 3.98
C MET A 121 16.90 14.21 4.43
N GLN A 122 17.83 13.55 3.72
CA GLN A 122 19.24 13.55 4.07
C GLN A 122 19.73 15.01 4.17
N ARG A 123 20.31 15.35 5.33
CA ARG A 123 20.84 16.70 5.64
C ARG A 123 19.77 17.76 5.93
N THR A 124 18.54 17.35 6.21
CA THR A 124 17.51 18.22 6.79
C THR A 124 17.35 17.94 8.29
N PRO A 125 16.85 18.88 9.10
CA PRO A 125 16.47 18.62 10.49
C PRO A 125 15.46 17.47 10.64
N ASP A 126 14.64 17.25 9.61
CA ASP A 126 13.59 16.22 9.61
C ASP A 126 14.13 14.79 9.44
N GLN A 127 15.41 14.62 9.11
CA GLN A 127 16.07 13.30 9.06
C GLN A 127 15.89 12.53 10.37
N VAL A 128 16.05 13.20 11.51
CA VAL A 128 15.90 12.58 12.84
C VAL A 128 14.45 12.17 13.11
N VAL A 129 13.49 12.98 12.65
CA VAL A 129 12.05 12.67 12.77
C VAL A 129 11.72 11.41 11.99
N PHE A 130 12.20 11.31 10.75
CA PHE A 130 11.99 10.14 9.90
C PHE A 130 12.68 8.89 10.45
N GLN A 131 13.92 8.99 10.94
CA GLN A 131 14.62 7.86 11.59
C GLN A 131 13.85 7.33 12.81
N ASN A 132 13.33 8.22 13.65
CA ASN A 132 12.52 7.84 14.81
C ASN A 132 11.21 7.17 14.39
N TYR A 133 10.56 7.66 13.33
CA TYR A 133 9.39 7.03 12.74
C TYR A 133 9.71 5.61 12.24
N MET A 134 10.78 5.45 11.46
CA MET A 134 11.20 4.16 10.90
C MET A 134 11.55 3.15 12.00
N GLN A 135 12.25 3.57 13.06
CA GLN A 135 12.52 2.70 14.21
C GLN A 135 11.22 2.19 14.83
N ARG A 136 10.27 3.09 15.15
CA ARG A 136 8.97 2.70 15.73
C ARG A 136 8.19 1.73 14.86
N MET A 137 8.24 1.94 13.54
CA MET A 137 7.50 1.13 12.57
C MET A 137 8.14 -0.25 12.35
N LEU A 138 9.47 -0.36 12.37
CA LEU A 138 10.21 -1.62 12.20
C LEU A 138 10.29 -2.47 13.48
N LEU A 139 10.22 -1.85 14.67
CA LEU A 139 10.37 -2.53 15.97
C LEU A 139 9.51 -3.79 16.15
N PRO A 140 8.20 -3.80 15.79
CA PRO A 140 7.36 -4.99 15.93
C PRO A 140 7.86 -6.17 15.11
N VAL A 141 8.24 -5.92 13.85
CA VAL A 141 8.69 -6.96 12.92
C VAL A 141 10.10 -7.44 13.28
N TYR A 142 11.01 -6.54 13.62
CA TYR A 142 12.33 -6.88 14.13
C TYR A 142 12.24 -7.78 15.38
N SER A 143 11.42 -7.41 16.37
CA SER A 143 11.25 -8.20 17.60
C SER A 143 10.68 -9.58 17.31
N LYS A 144 9.72 -9.68 16.38
CA LYS A 144 9.13 -10.94 15.97
C LYS A 144 10.17 -11.89 15.38
N PHE A 145 11.02 -11.43 14.45
CA PHE A 145 12.05 -12.27 13.82
C PHE A 145 13.21 -12.60 14.77
N ARG A 146 13.65 -11.64 15.59
CA ARG A 146 14.67 -11.88 16.62
C ARG A 146 14.28 -13.00 17.58
N ASN A 147 13.00 -13.03 17.99
CA ASN A 147 12.50 -14.07 18.89
C ASN A 147 12.34 -15.45 18.23
N MET A 148 12.29 -15.53 16.89
CA MET A 148 12.32 -16.82 16.17
C MET A 148 13.73 -17.43 16.23
N THR A 149 14.77 -16.61 16.05
CA THR A 149 16.16 -17.07 16.06
C THR A 149 16.65 -17.53 17.43
N THR A 150 16.05 -17.04 18.52
CA THR A 150 16.41 -17.44 19.90
C THR A 150 15.67 -18.69 20.39
N LYS A 151 14.69 -19.21 19.62
CA LYS A 151 13.91 -20.42 19.96
C LYS A 151 14.37 -21.67 19.22
N LEU A 152 15.45 -21.56 18.44
CA LEU A 152 16.19 -22.67 17.83
C LEU A 152 17.37 -23.03 18.72
#